data_AF-A0A533VUY6-F1
#
_entry.id   AF-A0A533VUY6-F1
#
_cell.length_a   1.000
_cell.length_b   1.000
_cell.length_c   1.000
_cell.angle_alpha   90.00
_cell.angle_beta   90.00
_cell.angle_gamma   90.00
#
_symmetry.space_group_name_H-M   'P 1'
#
loop_
_entity.id
_entity.type
_entity.pdbx_description
1 polymer ?
#
loop_
_entity_poly.entity_id
_entity_poly.type
_entity_poly.pdbx_seq_one_letter_code
_entity_poly.pdbx_strand_id
1 'polypeptide(L)'
;MKRRNVVSFTVLVGVVVAAAATYTILSQIAMTVNIEGAAGTVDYDGINVPAYSFSPTRIEVKRGTTVNWINGDAITAHTVSGSNGLFASQLIQPHGKFSFTFSEIGTYSYQCSIHPWMRGEVVVVE
;
A
#
# COMPACT_ATOMS: atom_id res chain seq x y z
N MET A 1 66.77 1.62 6.68
CA MET A 1 66.73 2.12 5.28
C MET A 1 65.54 1.50 4.55
N LYS A 2 64.98 2.25 3.57
CA LYS A 2 63.88 1.96 2.63
C LYS A 2 62.42 2.22 3.10
N ARG A 3 62.00 3.45 2.75
CA ARG A 3 60.74 3.87 2.07
C ARG A 3 60.02 2.70 1.37
N ARG A 4 58.69 2.63 1.20
CA ARG A 4 57.70 3.66 0.81
C ARG A 4 56.36 2.93 0.56
N ASN A 5 55.20 3.56 0.84
CA ASN A 5 54.04 3.74 -0.07
C ASN A 5 52.70 3.83 0.68
N VAL A 6 52.02 4.94 0.41
CA VAL A 6 50.65 5.29 0.79
C VAL A 6 49.67 4.41 0.02
N VAL A 7 48.65 3.88 0.68
CA VAL A 7 47.39 3.49 0.02
C VAL A 7 46.25 4.08 0.84
N SER A 8 45.38 4.83 0.16
CA SER A 8 44.27 5.60 0.71
C SER A 8 42.94 4.92 0.38
N PHE A 9 41.89 5.26 1.14
CA PHE A 9 40.46 4.91 1.00
C PHE A 9 40.11 3.42 1.15
N THR A 10 39.19 3.03 2.03
CA THR A 10 37.78 3.45 2.08
C THR A 10 37.22 3.06 3.46
N VAL A 11 36.43 3.92 4.12
CA VAL A 11 35.69 3.52 5.32
C VAL A 11 34.56 2.57 4.88
N LEU A 12 34.66 1.31 5.28
CA LEU A 12 33.60 0.31 5.20
C LEU A 12 32.38 0.82 5.98
N VAL A 13 31.26 1.02 5.28
CA VAL A 13 29.94 1.14 5.92
C VAL A 13 29.66 -0.19 6.61
N GLY A 14 29.64 -0.16 7.95
CA GLY A 14 29.38 -1.32 8.79
C GLY A 14 28.00 -1.90 8.51
N VAL A 15 27.98 -3.17 8.11
CA VAL A 15 26.83 -4.06 8.09
C VAL A 15 26.51 -4.46 9.52
N VAL A 16 25.28 -4.25 10.02
CA VAL A 16 24.64 -5.18 10.97
C VAL A 16 23.11 -5.17 10.82
N VAL A 17 22.63 -6.20 10.12
CA VAL A 17 21.53 -7.13 10.47
C VAL A 17 20.21 -6.60 11.03
N ALA A 18 19.13 -6.84 10.27
CA ALA A 18 17.88 -7.51 10.69
C ALA A 18 16.88 -7.37 9.54
N ALA A 19 16.11 -8.35 9.10
CA ALA A 19 15.90 -9.72 9.50
C ALA A 19 15.50 -10.47 8.21
N ALA A 20 15.64 -11.79 8.22
CA ALA A 20 14.99 -12.63 7.23
C ALA A 20 13.48 -12.35 7.28
N ALA A 21 12.98 -11.54 6.34
CA ALA A 21 11.55 -11.46 6.09
C ALA A 21 11.19 -12.77 5.37
N THR A 22 10.90 -13.79 6.16
CA THR A 22 10.19 -14.98 5.70
C THR A 22 8.98 -14.49 4.91
N TYR A 23 8.95 -14.76 3.61
CA TYR A 23 7.80 -14.48 2.75
C TYR A 23 6.64 -15.35 3.24
N THR A 24 5.87 -14.87 4.22
CA THR A 24 4.54 -15.42 4.47
C THR A 24 3.68 -14.98 3.28
N ILE A 25 3.49 -15.89 2.33
CA ILE A 25 2.48 -15.74 1.27
C ILE A 25 1.13 -15.79 1.99
N LEU A 26 0.68 -14.65 2.50
CA LEU A 26 -0.73 -14.45 2.81
C LEU A 26 -1.45 -14.60 1.48
N SER A 27 -2.45 -15.48 1.43
CA SER A 27 -3.30 -15.75 0.28
C SER A 27 -3.65 -14.45 -0.45
N GLN A 28 -3.08 -14.25 -1.64
CA GLN A 28 -3.21 -13.04 -2.45
C GLN A 28 -4.59 -13.03 -3.14
N ILE A 29 -5.66 -12.87 -2.36
CA ILE A 29 -7.05 -12.84 -2.84
C ILE A 29 -7.73 -11.52 -2.40
N ALA A 30 -6.93 -10.48 -2.20
CA ALA A 30 -7.40 -9.20 -1.71
C ALA A 30 -6.66 -8.06 -2.40
N MET A 31 -7.33 -6.92 -2.46
CA MET A 31 -6.76 -5.69 -2.96
C MET A 31 -6.00 -4.98 -1.84
N THR A 32 -4.69 -4.82 -1.97
CA THR A 32 -3.84 -4.20 -0.96
C THR A 32 -3.80 -2.69 -1.13
N VAL A 33 -3.88 -1.95 -0.02
CA VAL A 33 -3.75 -0.49 0.00
C VAL A 33 -2.36 -0.09 0.49
N ASN A 34 -1.56 0.51 -0.38
CA ASN A 34 -0.25 1.07 -0.08
C ASN A 34 -0.35 2.59 -0.01
N ILE A 35 0.24 3.19 1.02
CA ILE A 35 0.24 4.64 1.21
C ILE A 35 1.63 5.18 0.92
N GLU A 36 1.74 6.10 -0.04
CA GLU A 36 3.00 6.78 -0.35
C GLU A 36 2.96 8.21 0.23
N GLY A 37 3.97 8.56 1.04
CA GLY A 37 4.21 9.93 1.49
C GLY A 37 3.61 10.36 2.84
N ALA A 38 3.19 9.45 3.74
CA ALA A 38 2.66 9.85 5.06
C ALA A 38 3.24 9.07 6.25
N ALA A 39 3.44 9.79 7.35
CA ALA A 39 3.88 9.34 8.68
C ALA A 39 2.71 8.76 9.54
N GLY A 40 1.79 8.04 8.91
CA GLY A 40 0.63 7.42 9.56
C GLY A 40 0.81 5.92 9.72
N THR A 41 0.47 5.39 10.89
CA THR A 41 0.45 3.95 11.16
C THR A 41 -0.86 3.36 10.67
N VAL A 42 -0.77 2.41 9.75
CA VAL A 42 -1.89 1.54 9.39
C VAL A 42 -1.88 0.37 10.36
N ASP A 43 -2.74 0.40 11.38
CA ASP A 43 -2.89 -0.74 12.28
C ASP A 43 -3.61 -1.87 11.53
N TYR A 44 -2.81 -2.85 11.10
CA TYR A 44 -3.28 -4.00 10.34
C TYR A 44 -3.15 -5.27 11.18
N ASP A 45 -4.28 -5.79 11.65
CA ASP A 45 -4.38 -7.12 12.22
C ASP A 45 -4.56 -8.14 11.09
N GLY A 46 -3.44 -8.57 10.49
CA GLY A 46 -3.41 -9.37 9.27
C GLY A 46 -3.91 -10.81 9.37
N ILE A 47 -4.63 -11.15 10.44
CA ILE A 47 -5.01 -12.52 10.78
C ILE A 47 -6.27 -13.01 10.06
N ASN A 48 -7.06 -12.15 9.40
CA ASN A 48 -8.28 -12.63 8.73
C ASN A 48 -8.80 -11.72 7.61
N VAL A 49 -8.05 -11.57 6.52
CA VAL A 49 -8.54 -10.84 5.33
C VAL A 49 -9.49 -11.74 4.55
N PRO A 50 -10.80 -11.41 4.44
CA PRO A 50 -11.71 -12.20 3.63
C PRO A 50 -11.27 -12.17 2.16
N ALA A 51 -11.42 -13.28 1.45
CA ALA A 51 -11.26 -13.29 -0.01
C ALA A 51 -12.19 -12.25 -0.64
N TYR A 52 -11.72 -11.58 -1.69
CA TYR A 52 -12.44 -10.47 -2.34
C TYR A 52 -12.78 -9.36 -1.33
N SER A 53 -11.75 -8.74 -0.76
CA SER A 53 -11.87 -7.56 0.12
C SER A 53 -10.79 -6.52 -0.19
N PHE A 54 -10.97 -5.31 0.33
CA PHE A 54 -9.89 -4.32 0.43
C PHE A 54 -9.14 -4.56 1.74
N SER A 55 -7.82 -4.57 1.68
CA SER A 55 -6.96 -4.82 2.84
C SER A 55 -5.90 -3.72 3.01
N PRO A 56 -5.88 -3.03 4.16
CA PRO A 56 -6.96 -3.00 5.15
C PRO A 56 -8.26 -2.41 4.59
N THR A 57 -9.39 -2.67 5.25
CA THR A 57 -10.68 -2.10 4.87
C THR A 57 -10.81 -0.63 5.24
N ARG A 58 -10.06 -0.15 6.24
CA ARG A 58 -10.02 1.25 6.66
C ARG A 58 -8.58 1.72 6.82
N ILE A 59 -8.27 2.88 6.26
CA ILE A 59 -7.00 3.58 6.50
C ILE A 59 -7.26 5.00 6.98
N GLU A 60 -6.33 5.52 7.78
CA GLU A 60 -6.26 6.94 8.13
C GLU A 60 -4.98 7.53 7.52
N VAL A 61 -5.10 8.68 6.85
CA VAL A 61 -4.00 9.36 6.15
C VAL A 61 -4.08 10.86 6.36
N LYS A 62 -2.97 11.56 6.14
CA LYS A 62 -2.95 13.02 6.18
C LYS A 62 -3.44 13.63 4.87
N ARG A 63 -3.92 14.87 4.92
CA ARG A 63 -4.20 15.67 3.72
C ARG A 63 -2.99 15.69 2.79
N GLY A 64 -3.24 15.52 1.49
CA GLY A 64 -2.22 15.46 0.45
C GLY A 64 -1.62 14.08 0.23
N THR A 65 -2.07 13.05 0.96
CA THR A 65 -1.57 11.69 0.80
C THR A 65 -2.07 11.04 -0.49
N THR A 66 -1.17 10.35 -1.19
CA THR A 66 -1.52 9.47 -2.32
C THR A 66 -1.71 8.04 -1.82
N VAL A 67 -2.90 7.51 -2.04
CA VAL A 67 -3.25 6.12 -1.76
C VAL A 67 -3.14 5.33 -3.05
N ASN A 68 -2.43 4.21 -3.00
CA ASN A 68 -2.23 3.27 -4.09
C ASN A 68 -2.93 1.95 -3.76
N TRP A 69 -3.95 1.59 -4.54
CA TRP A 69 -4.56 0.27 -4.47
C TRP A 69 -3.88 -0.66 -5.47
N ILE A 70 -3.50 -1.85 -5.03
CA ILE A 70 -2.91 -2.91 -5.86
C ILE A 70 -3.86 -4.11 -5.85
N ASN A 71 -4.26 -4.55 -7.03
CA ASN A 71 -5.03 -5.78 -7.14
C ASN A 71 -4.10 -6.98 -6.89
N GLY A 72 -4.18 -7.59 -5.71
CA GLY A 72 -3.38 -8.76 -5.35
C GLY A 72 -3.91 -10.05 -5.95
N ASP A 73 -5.16 -10.08 -6.43
CA ASP A 73 -5.79 -11.29 -6.98
C ASP A 73 -5.04 -11.82 -8.20
N ALA A 74 -4.94 -13.15 -8.30
CA ALA A 74 -4.23 -13.83 -9.39
C ALA A 74 -5.02 -13.89 -10.71
N ILE A 75 -6.35 -13.76 -10.65
CA ILE A 75 -7.25 -14.00 -11.80
C ILE A 75 -8.31 -12.90 -11.91
N THR A 76 -8.89 -12.52 -10.78
CA THR A 76 -10.05 -11.62 -10.76
C THR A 76 -9.61 -10.16 -10.89
N ALA A 77 -10.28 -9.42 -11.77
CA ALA A 77 -10.12 -7.99 -11.88
C ALA A 77 -11.06 -7.26 -10.91
N HIS A 78 -10.70 -6.05 -10.49
CA HIS A 78 -11.44 -5.26 -9.51
C HIS A 78 -11.53 -3.79 -9.92
N THR A 79 -12.38 -3.02 -9.27
CA THR A 79 -12.37 -1.55 -9.37
C THR A 79 -12.28 -0.91 -8.00
N VAL A 80 -11.90 0.37 -7.99
CA VAL A 80 -11.95 1.24 -6.82
C VAL A 80 -12.80 2.44 -7.22
N SER A 81 -13.96 2.61 -6.58
CA SER A 81 -14.88 3.71 -6.88
C SER A 81 -15.38 4.35 -5.60
N GLY A 82 -15.08 5.63 -5.42
CA GLY A 82 -15.56 6.43 -4.29
C GLY A 82 -17.08 6.57 -4.35
N SER A 83 -17.76 6.37 -3.22
CA SER A 83 -19.23 6.40 -3.16
C SER A 83 -19.83 7.77 -3.52
N ASN A 84 -19.05 8.85 -3.37
CA ASN A 84 -19.42 10.20 -3.77
C ASN A 84 -19.07 10.54 -5.23
N GLY A 85 -18.49 9.60 -5.99
CA GLY A 85 -18.06 9.80 -7.38
C GLY A 85 -16.77 10.62 -7.56
N LEU A 86 -16.07 10.98 -6.48
CA LEU A 86 -14.86 11.82 -6.56
C LEU A 86 -13.71 11.12 -7.29
N PHE A 87 -13.62 9.81 -7.18
CA PHE A 87 -12.62 8.99 -7.86
C PHE A 87 -13.22 7.67 -8.32
N ALA A 88 -12.80 7.21 -9.50
CA ALA A 88 -13.16 5.91 -10.02
C ALA A 88 -12.04 5.38 -10.91
N SER A 89 -11.57 4.17 -10.63
CA SER A 89 -10.64 3.46 -11.50
C SER A 89 -11.37 2.88 -12.72
N GLN A 90 -10.62 2.60 -13.77
CA GLN A 90 -11.01 1.56 -14.74
C GLN A 90 -10.91 0.17 -14.09
N LEU A 91 -11.19 -0.88 -14.86
CA LEU A 91 -10.98 -2.26 -14.41
C LEU A 91 -9.48 -2.52 -14.17
N ILE A 92 -9.13 -2.80 -12.92
CA ILE A 92 -7.77 -3.08 -12.45
C ILE A 92 -7.55 -4.59 -12.60
N GLN A 93 -6.78 -4.96 -13.62
CA GLN A 93 -6.40 -6.35 -13.87
C GLN A 93 -5.59 -6.95 -12.71
N PRO A 94 -5.49 -8.29 -12.61
CA PRO A 94 -4.55 -8.95 -11.70
C PRO A 94 -3.18 -8.27 -11.67
N HIS A 95 -2.68 -7.99 -10.47
CA HIS A 95 -1.41 -7.27 -10.21
C HIS A 95 -1.35 -5.82 -10.72
N GLY A 96 -2.45 -5.28 -11.22
CA GLY A 96 -2.60 -3.89 -11.62
C GLY A 96 -2.72 -2.94 -10.42
N LYS A 97 -2.66 -1.65 -10.70
CA LYS A 97 -2.73 -0.59 -9.68
C LYS A 97 -3.62 0.58 -10.07
N PHE A 98 -4.16 1.26 -9.06
CA PHE A 98 -4.84 2.54 -9.17
C PHE A 98 -4.38 3.45 -8.03
N SER A 99 -4.27 4.75 -8.31
CA SER A 99 -3.77 5.72 -7.33
C SER A 99 -4.67 6.94 -7.31
N PHE A 100 -4.88 7.51 -6.11
CA PHE A 100 -5.61 8.76 -5.94
C PHE A 100 -5.02 9.58 -4.79
N THR A 101 -4.88 10.89 -4.99
CA THR A 101 -4.39 11.83 -3.98
C THR A 101 -5.57 12.52 -3.31
N PHE A 102 -5.66 12.40 -1.98
CA PHE A 102 -6.71 13.04 -1.20
C PHE A 102 -6.27 14.42 -0.71
N SER A 103 -6.77 15.48 -1.33
CA SER A 103 -6.40 16.87 -1.00
C SER A 103 -7.29 17.53 0.06
N GLU A 104 -8.41 16.91 0.40
CA GLU A 104 -9.41 17.46 1.32
C GLU A 104 -9.57 16.55 2.54
N ILE A 105 -9.84 17.15 3.69
CA ILE A 105 -10.16 16.39 4.91
C ILE A 105 -11.56 15.83 4.81
N GLY A 106 -11.73 14.60 5.27
CA GLY A 106 -13.02 13.95 5.26
C GLY A 106 -12.91 12.44 5.33
N THR A 107 -14.06 11.79 5.27
CA THR A 107 -14.17 10.34 5.19
C THR A 107 -14.67 9.96 3.81
N TYR A 108 -13.92 9.08 3.15
CA TYR A 108 -14.16 8.66 1.77
C TYR A 108 -14.43 7.16 1.74
N SER A 109 -15.71 6.79 1.76
CA SER A 109 -16.12 5.41 1.50
C SER A 109 -15.95 5.07 0.02
N TYR A 110 -15.54 3.85 -0.28
CA TYR A 110 -15.37 3.35 -1.63
C TYR A 110 -15.74 1.88 -1.74
N GLN A 111 -15.99 1.43 -2.97
CA GLN A 111 -16.37 0.05 -3.25
C GLN A 111 -15.79 -0.45 -4.58
N CYS A 112 -15.83 -1.77 -4.76
CA CYS A 112 -15.68 -2.38 -6.09
C CYS A 112 -17.05 -2.41 -6.78
N SER A 113 -17.12 -1.95 -8.03
CA SER A 113 -18.38 -1.83 -8.78
C SER A 113 -18.91 -3.17 -9.27
N ILE A 114 -18.04 -4.17 -9.46
CA ILE A 114 -18.40 -5.53 -9.91
C ILE A 114 -18.55 -6.52 -8.75
N HIS A 115 -18.05 -6.18 -7.56
CA HIS A 115 -18.18 -6.96 -6.33
C HIS A 115 -18.66 -6.02 -5.19
N PRO A 116 -19.95 -5.62 -5.17
CA PRO A 116 -20.42 -4.51 -4.33
C PRO A 116 -20.31 -4.73 -2.81
N TRP A 117 -20.01 -5.95 -2.37
CA TRP A 117 -19.71 -6.26 -0.97
C TRP A 117 -18.29 -5.82 -0.56
N MET A 118 -17.36 -5.70 -1.51
CA MET A 118 -16.05 -5.11 -1.28
C MET A 118 -16.22 -3.63 -0.99
N ARG A 119 -15.98 -3.24 0.27
CA ARG A 119 -16.06 -1.88 0.73
C ARG A 119 -14.85 -1.51 1.55
N GLY A 120 -14.41 -0.27 1.41
CA GLY A 120 -13.36 0.29 2.23
C GLY A 120 -13.60 1.77 2.51
N GLU A 121 -12.75 2.32 3.37
CA GLU A 121 -12.82 3.70 3.82
C GLU A 121 -11.43 4.31 3.92
N VAL A 122 -11.28 5.54 3.41
CA VAL A 122 -10.11 6.39 3.67
C VAL A 122 -10.56 7.56 4.54
N VAL A 123 -9.99 7.69 5.73
CA VAL A 123 -10.16 8.86 6.59
C VAL A 123 -8.98 9.78 6.38
N VAL A 124 -9.25 11.01 5.97
CA VAL A 124 -8.23 12.04 5.72
C VAL A 124 -8.29 13.05 6.85
N VAL A 125 -7.19 13.15 7.59
CA VAL A 125 -6.99 14.08 8.71
C VAL A 125 -5.98 15.16 8.34
N GLU A 126 -5.72 16.13 9.21
CA GLU A 126 -4.68 17.16 9.00
C GLU A 126 -3.26 16.56 8.94
#